data_AF-A0A1L6PTS7-F1
#
_entry.id   AF-A0A1L6PTS7-F1
#
_cell.length_a   1.000
_cell.length_b   1.000
_cell.length_c   1.000
_cell.angle_alpha   90.00
_cell.angle_beta   90.00
_cell.angle_gamma   90.00
#
_symmetry.space_group_name_H-M   'P 1'
#
loop_
_entity.id
_entity.type
_entity.pdbx_description
1 polymer ?
#
loop_
_entity_poly.entity_id
_entity_poly.type
_entity_poly.pdbx_seq_one_letter_code
_entity_poly.pdbx_strand_id
1 'polypeptide(L)'
;MRTALEDARSPRVPELGPYVPDRPFPWHAPVTANASELGAAIDLDRVLRLSLAAPVGTPGRLRPVPSAGALHPVRAHLLLGQGCSLPPGRYAYDPRTHRAHPRGPVPDGVPPGALVVLTVAASRTVAHYGHRAWPLLLLDTGHAAAALALAGAATSDVQVSLDADGSLLSAAAGLPDAPDWQNVWPGTEPELPLAAVLLTPSGGPSDIDPPLRAWAALPRASAPTPQPGADTTPPRELAAARHLLHHIAEAPEWPGGTWHPASRPARVTDEALEARRSAPPDDLKCPPGKELLALTLATARSVRPDGPDWTVAVGGAAPALYGAAPGGPGLGVRAMGDARPTLAHWAAGQQWIATSGAVLLAHGCREDASRATVRSSHLVAGYAAGATQAHATALGLRSRPIGSWQQADLGAALGDTPGRHWIVHGLVLGAPPTTPATPDTNAATSAPMPAVPPTASAAPAAPSGEEERP
;
A
#
# COMPACT_ATOMS: atom_id res chain seq x y z
N MET A 1 1.87 -19.39 14.26
CA MET A 1 1.59 -17.95 14.15
C MET A 1 2.36 -17.14 15.18
N ARG A 2 2.17 -17.36 16.49
CA ARG A 2 2.91 -16.66 17.57
C ARG A 2 4.42 -16.51 17.30
N THR A 3 5.13 -17.61 17.07
CA THR A 3 6.57 -17.60 16.76
C THR A 3 6.93 -16.75 15.53
N ALA A 4 6.07 -16.72 14.51
CA ALA A 4 6.31 -15.90 13.31
C ALA A 4 6.10 -14.40 13.57
N LEU A 5 5.17 -14.03 14.46
CA LEU A 5 4.98 -12.65 14.93
C LEU A 5 6.16 -12.21 15.82
N GLU A 6 6.57 -13.07 16.77
CA GLU A 6 7.72 -12.83 17.63
C GLU A 6 8.99 -12.61 16.78
N ASP A 7 9.21 -13.46 15.78
CA ASP A 7 10.36 -13.34 14.88
C ASP A 7 10.28 -12.03 14.07
N ALA A 8 9.16 -11.73 13.42
CA ALA A 8 8.99 -10.50 12.64
C ALA A 8 9.15 -9.20 13.46
N ARG A 9 8.83 -9.24 14.76
CA ARG A 9 8.96 -8.13 15.72
C ARG A 9 10.31 -8.13 16.45
N SER A 10 11.18 -9.08 16.15
CA SER A 10 12.48 -9.23 16.79
C SER A 10 13.39 -8.03 16.46
N PRO A 11 14.18 -7.56 17.44
CA PRO A 11 15.21 -6.54 17.17
C PRO A 11 16.35 -7.07 16.30
N ARG A 12 16.42 -8.40 16.06
CA ARG A 12 17.44 -9.04 15.23
C ARG A 12 17.52 -8.38 13.86
N VAL A 13 18.72 -7.96 13.47
CA VAL A 13 18.97 -7.43 12.13
C VAL A 13 18.72 -8.56 11.12
N PRO A 14 17.93 -8.34 10.05
CA PRO A 14 17.74 -9.35 9.02
C PRO A 14 19.08 -9.74 8.40
N GLU A 15 19.31 -11.05 8.25
CA GLU A 15 20.44 -11.52 7.44
C GLU A 15 20.14 -11.14 5.98
N LEU A 16 21.05 -10.39 5.36
CA LEU A 16 20.85 -9.97 3.96
C LEU A 16 20.91 -11.20 3.06
N GLY A 17 19.80 -11.49 2.39
CA GLY A 17 19.77 -12.48 1.33
C GLY A 17 20.59 -12.02 0.13
N PRO A 18 20.96 -12.93 -0.79
CA PRO A 18 21.53 -12.53 -2.07
C PRO A 18 20.58 -11.55 -2.76
N TYR A 19 21.14 -10.46 -3.30
CA TYR A 19 20.37 -9.42 -3.98
C TYR A 19 19.50 -10.02 -5.08
N VAL A 20 18.19 -9.79 -4.99
CA VAL A 20 17.23 -10.20 -6.04
C VAL A 20 16.91 -8.96 -6.87
N PRO A 21 17.41 -8.88 -8.12
CA PRO A 21 17.13 -7.74 -8.97
C PRO A 21 15.65 -7.67 -9.30
N ASP A 22 15.24 -6.47 -9.69
CA ASP A 22 13.96 -6.30 -10.33
C ASP A 22 13.94 -7.01 -11.69
N ARG A 23 12.90 -7.81 -11.94
CA ARG A 23 12.80 -8.65 -13.14
C ARG A 23 11.79 -8.06 -14.13
N PRO A 24 11.93 -8.33 -15.45
CA PRO A 24 10.91 -8.02 -16.42
C PRO A 24 9.56 -8.62 -16.05
N PHE A 25 8.47 -7.96 -16.47
CA PHE A 25 7.12 -8.49 -16.26
C PHE A 25 6.99 -9.85 -16.97
N PRO A 26 6.58 -10.92 -16.27
CA PRO A 26 6.76 -12.28 -16.75
C PRO A 26 5.68 -12.74 -17.76
N TRP A 27 4.75 -11.87 -18.14
CA TRP A 27 3.65 -12.18 -19.04
C TRP A 27 3.94 -11.58 -20.43
N HIS A 28 4.09 -12.42 -21.46
CA HIS A 28 4.54 -12.00 -22.80
C HIS A 28 3.46 -12.10 -23.90
N ALA A 29 2.18 -12.14 -23.53
CA ALA A 29 1.07 -12.13 -24.51
C ALA A 29 1.04 -10.81 -25.33
N PRO A 30 0.47 -10.82 -26.56
CA PRO A 30 0.27 -9.62 -27.36
C PRO A 30 -0.40 -8.52 -26.54
N VAL A 31 0.14 -7.32 -26.61
CA VAL A 31 -0.24 -6.21 -25.75
C VAL A 31 -1.55 -5.60 -26.24
N THR A 32 -2.51 -5.42 -25.33
CA THR A 32 -3.58 -4.45 -25.52
C THR A 32 -3.13 -3.16 -24.85
N ALA A 33 -3.00 -2.07 -25.62
CA ALA A 33 -2.79 -0.77 -25.01
C ALA A 33 -4.03 -0.44 -24.17
N ASN A 34 -3.82 0.07 -22.96
CA ASN A 34 -4.89 0.76 -22.26
C ASN A 34 -5.20 2.00 -23.09
N ALA A 35 -6.34 1.99 -23.78
CA ALA A 35 -6.85 3.17 -24.45
C ALA A 35 -8.14 3.53 -23.75
N SER A 36 -8.24 4.76 -23.26
CA SER A 36 -9.52 5.28 -22.81
C SER A 36 -10.49 5.28 -23.98
N GLU A 37 -11.52 4.43 -23.94
CA GLU A 37 -12.62 4.47 -24.89
C GLU A 37 -13.67 5.48 -24.40
N LEU A 38 -14.00 6.47 -25.24
CA LEU A 38 -15.10 7.39 -24.96
C LEU A 38 -16.41 6.58 -24.80
N GLY A 39 -16.98 6.58 -23.59
CA GLY A 39 -18.26 5.92 -23.29
C GLY A 39 -18.16 4.66 -22.43
N ALA A 40 -16.97 4.21 -22.04
CA ALA A 40 -16.83 3.15 -21.04
C ALA A 40 -17.39 3.59 -19.68
N ALA A 41 -18.14 2.72 -19.01
CA ALA A 41 -18.67 2.99 -17.68
C ALA A 41 -17.57 2.98 -16.60
N ILE A 42 -16.50 2.21 -16.83
CA ILE A 42 -15.32 2.14 -15.98
C ILE A 42 -14.08 2.43 -16.82
N ASP A 43 -13.50 3.62 -16.62
CA ASP A 43 -12.23 4.03 -17.21
C ASP A 43 -11.05 3.38 -16.47
N LEU A 44 -10.65 2.19 -16.92
CA LEU A 44 -9.56 1.44 -16.32
C LEU A 44 -8.19 2.08 -16.54
N ASP A 45 -8.00 2.80 -17.66
CA ASP A 45 -6.76 3.54 -17.91
C ASP A 45 -6.51 4.53 -16.77
N ARG A 46 -7.50 5.40 -16.51
CA ARG A 46 -7.44 6.37 -15.42
C ARG A 46 -7.28 5.70 -14.06
N VAL A 47 -8.08 4.68 -13.76
CA VAL A 47 -8.00 3.99 -12.45
C VAL A 47 -6.61 3.41 -12.21
N LEU A 48 -6.05 2.69 -13.18
CA LEU A 48 -4.75 2.04 -13.06
C LEU A 48 -3.60 3.06 -13.03
N ARG A 49 -3.71 4.16 -13.78
CA ARG A 49 -2.73 5.26 -13.80
C ARG A 49 -2.63 5.98 -12.46
N LEU A 50 -3.76 6.30 -11.83
CA LEU A 50 -3.81 7.00 -10.55
C LEU A 50 -3.47 6.12 -9.33
N SER A 51 -3.47 4.79 -9.51
CA SER A 51 -3.30 3.83 -8.42
C SER A 51 -1.96 3.08 -8.45
N LEU A 52 -1.69 2.35 -9.54
CA LEU A 52 -0.65 1.33 -9.60
C LEU A 52 0.46 1.63 -10.60
N ALA A 53 0.17 2.40 -11.66
CA ALA A 53 1.12 2.63 -12.74
C ALA A 53 2.37 3.40 -12.28
N ALA A 54 3.52 3.04 -12.82
CA ALA A 54 4.69 3.88 -12.82
C ALA A 54 4.41 5.14 -13.66
N PRO A 55 4.87 6.33 -13.23
CA PRO A 55 4.81 7.51 -14.08
C PRO A 55 5.59 7.30 -15.38
N VAL A 56 5.04 7.78 -16.48
CA VAL A 56 5.60 7.66 -17.83
C VAL A 56 7.02 8.24 -17.86
N GLY A 57 7.94 7.53 -18.51
CA GLY A 57 9.33 7.97 -18.66
C GLY A 57 10.21 7.79 -17.41
N THR A 58 9.69 7.18 -16.34
CA THR A 58 10.48 6.88 -15.14
C THR A 58 10.95 5.42 -15.11
N PRO A 59 12.01 5.10 -14.35
CA PRO A 59 12.43 3.70 -14.14
C PRO A 59 11.41 2.81 -13.41
N GLY A 60 10.25 3.35 -13.01
CA GLY A 60 9.21 2.61 -12.29
C GLY A 60 9.52 2.27 -10.83
N ARG A 61 10.61 2.83 -10.28
CA ARG A 61 10.97 2.74 -8.85
C ARG A 61 9.96 3.48 -7.97
N LEU A 62 9.50 4.65 -8.40
CA LEU A 62 8.45 5.38 -7.70
C LEU A 62 7.11 5.14 -8.40
N ARG A 63 6.07 4.93 -7.60
CA ARG A 63 4.68 4.73 -8.05
C ARG A 63 3.76 5.51 -7.11
N PRO A 64 2.50 5.78 -7.50
CA PRO A 64 1.54 6.38 -6.59
C PRO A 64 1.45 5.55 -5.31
N VAL A 65 1.17 4.25 -5.40
CA VAL A 65 1.16 3.34 -4.24
C VAL A 65 2.56 3.25 -3.58
N PRO A 66 2.68 3.48 -2.25
CA PRO A 66 3.93 3.27 -1.55
C PRO A 66 4.19 1.77 -1.41
N SER A 67 5.47 1.41 -1.33
CA SER A 67 5.89 0.04 -1.04
C SER A 67 7.16 0.09 -0.19
N ALA A 68 7.27 -0.82 0.76
CA ALA A 68 8.48 -0.96 1.57
C ALA A 68 9.72 -1.11 0.66
N GLY A 69 10.69 -0.21 0.81
CA GLY A 69 11.93 -0.21 0.03
C GLY A 69 11.73 0.09 -1.46
N ALA A 70 10.54 0.54 -1.87
CA ALA A 70 10.15 0.67 -3.26
C ALA A 70 10.31 -0.64 -4.06
N LEU A 71 10.03 -1.77 -3.41
CA LEU A 71 10.20 -3.11 -4.00
C LEU A 71 9.00 -3.56 -4.83
N HIS A 72 7.82 -2.96 -4.61
CA HIS A 72 6.58 -3.17 -5.37
C HIS A 72 6.22 -4.64 -5.59
N PRO A 73 6.00 -5.41 -4.50
CA PRO A 73 5.76 -6.85 -4.58
C PRO A 73 4.35 -7.18 -5.09
N VAL A 74 3.42 -6.22 -5.03
CA VAL A 74 2.02 -6.42 -5.40
C VAL A 74 1.86 -6.47 -6.92
N ARG A 75 1.15 -7.50 -7.41
CA ARG A 75 0.70 -7.64 -8.80
C ARG A 75 -0.82 -7.57 -8.86
N ALA A 76 -1.35 -7.11 -9.99
CA ALA A 76 -2.78 -6.99 -10.21
C ALA A 76 -3.20 -7.87 -11.41
N HIS A 77 -4.20 -8.72 -11.17
CA HIS A 77 -4.88 -9.50 -12.20
C HIS A 77 -6.27 -8.91 -12.40
N LEU A 78 -6.56 -8.48 -13.63
CA LEU A 78 -7.81 -7.82 -14.00
C LEU A 78 -8.78 -8.87 -14.56
N LEU A 79 -9.98 -8.93 -13.98
CA LEU A 79 -11.07 -9.81 -14.35
C LEU A 79 -12.23 -8.93 -14.81
N LEU A 80 -12.32 -8.76 -16.13
CA LEU A 80 -13.13 -7.72 -16.75
C LEU A 80 -14.41 -8.29 -17.36
N GLY A 81 -15.54 -7.82 -16.87
CA GLY A 81 -16.84 -7.96 -17.52
C GLY A 81 -17.05 -6.87 -18.58
N GLN A 82 -18.28 -6.72 -19.04
CA GLN A 82 -18.66 -5.64 -19.96
C GLN A 82 -18.52 -4.25 -19.31
N GLY A 83 -18.42 -3.20 -20.13
CA GLY A 83 -18.49 -1.80 -19.68
C GLY A 83 -17.17 -1.21 -19.16
N CYS A 84 -16.06 -1.92 -19.29
CA CYS A 84 -14.72 -1.41 -19.02
C CYS A 84 -14.09 -0.80 -20.28
N SER A 85 -13.10 0.09 -20.13
CA SER A 85 -12.31 0.63 -21.26
C SER A 85 -11.34 -0.38 -21.89
N LEU A 86 -11.34 -1.63 -21.40
CA LEU A 86 -10.65 -2.76 -22.01
C LEU A 86 -11.69 -3.84 -22.34
N PRO A 87 -11.48 -4.63 -23.41
CA PRO A 87 -12.39 -5.72 -23.74
C PRO A 87 -12.58 -6.70 -22.56
N PRO A 88 -13.75 -7.36 -22.46
CA PRO A 88 -13.99 -8.38 -21.44
C PRO A 88 -12.98 -9.52 -21.51
N GLY A 89 -12.49 -9.96 -20.35
CA GLY A 89 -11.51 -11.05 -20.26
C GLY A 89 -10.68 -11.02 -18.99
N ARG A 90 -9.74 -11.96 -18.90
CA ARG A 90 -8.73 -12.05 -17.84
C ARG A 90 -7.42 -11.45 -18.33
N TYR A 91 -6.79 -10.60 -17.51
CA TYR A 91 -5.53 -9.93 -17.83
C TYR A 91 -4.56 -9.94 -16.66
N ALA A 92 -3.26 -9.93 -16.95
CA ALA A 92 -2.21 -9.55 -16.00
C ALA A 92 -1.76 -8.11 -16.30
N TYR A 93 -1.77 -7.23 -15.31
CA TYR A 93 -1.41 -5.82 -15.50
C TYR A 93 0.06 -5.55 -15.18
N ASP A 94 0.79 -4.97 -16.13
CA ASP A 94 2.15 -4.46 -15.96
C ASP A 94 2.11 -2.97 -15.55
N PRO A 95 2.36 -2.65 -14.27
CA PRO A 95 2.40 -1.27 -13.82
C PRO A 95 3.56 -0.46 -14.39
N ARG A 96 4.66 -1.07 -14.86
CA ARG A 96 5.80 -0.30 -15.40
C ARG A 96 5.51 0.28 -16.76
N THR A 97 4.97 -0.56 -17.63
CA THR A 97 4.68 -0.17 -19.01
C THR A 97 3.23 0.31 -19.19
N HIS A 98 2.44 0.27 -18.12
CA HIS A 98 1.02 0.60 -18.09
C HIS A 98 0.25 -0.19 -19.17
N ARG A 99 0.39 -1.52 -19.14
CA ARG A 99 -0.17 -2.43 -20.16
C ARG A 99 -0.89 -3.61 -19.51
N ALA A 100 -1.97 -4.04 -20.14
CA ALA A 100 -2.68 -5.27 -19.78
C ALA A 100 -2.31 -6.39 -20.76
N HIS A 101 -1.93 -7.55 -20.23
CA HIS A 101 -1.60 -8.74 -21.00
C HIS A 101 -2.77 -9.72 -20.94
N PRO A 102 -3.44 -10.04 -22.07
CA PRO A 102 -4.54 -10.99 -22.09
C PRO A 102 -4.12 -12.40 -21.63
N ARG A 103 -4.98 -13.06 -20.86
CA ARG A 103 -4.69 -14.36 -20.21
C ARG A 103 -5.82 -15.37 -20.33
N GLY A 104 -7.02 -14.95 -20.72
CA GLY A 104 -8.15 -15.85 -20.91
C GLY A 104 -9.45 -15.10 -21.17
N PRO A 105 -10.51 -15.84 -21.55
CA PRO A 105 -11.82 -15.26 -21.83
C PRO A 105 -12.53 -14.80 -20.55
N VAL A 106 -13.62 -14.07 -20.73
CA VAL A 106 -14.61 -13.79 -19.68
C VAL A 106 -15.55 -15.00 -19.53
N PRO A 107 -16.00 -15.37 -18.32
CA PRO A 107 -17.05 -16.38 -18.15
C PRO A 107 -18.40 -15.87 -18.65
N ASP A 108 -19.27 -16.79 -19.09
CA ASP A 108 -20.63 -16.45 -19.51
C ASP A 108 -21.44 -15.87 -18.36
N GLY A 109 -22.21 -14.80 -18.65
CA GLY A 109 -23.16 -14.22 -17.69
C GLY A 109 -22.54 -13.41 -16.55
N VAL A 110 -21.23 -13.12 -16.57
CA VAL A 110 -20.60 -12.24 -15.56
C VAL A 110 -21.14 -10.81 -15.69
N PRO A 111 -21.50 -10.16 -14.56
CA PRO A 111 -22.03 -8.80 -14.57
C PRO A 111 -21.01 -7.78 -15.12
N PRO A 112 -21.46 -6.63 -15.64
CA PRO A 112 -20.58 -5.52 -15.99
C PRO A 112 -19.74 -5.06 -14.80
N GLY A 113 -18.46 -4.78 -15.03
CA GLY A 113 -17.55 -4.38 -13.96
C GLY A 113 -16.12 -4.85 -14.15
N ALA A 114 -15.25 -4.36 -13.26
CA ALA A 114 -13.86 -4.78 -13.16
C ALA A 114 -13.59 -5.35 -11.77
N LEU A 115 -13.20 -6.60 -11.70
CA LEU A 115 -12.71 -7.24 -10.49
C LEU A 115 -11.18 -7.34 -10.57
N VAL A 116 -10.49 -6.76 -9.60
CA VAL A 116 -9.02 -6.76 -9.53
C VAL A 116 -8.59 -7.66 -8.39
N VAL A 117 -7.89 -8.75 -8.70
CA VAL A 117 -7.26 -9.64 -7.70
C VAL A 117 -5.82 -9.17 -7.46
N LEU A 118 -5.48 -8.94 -6.19
CA LEU A 118 -4.16 -8.50 -5.76
C LEU A 118 -3.37 -9.68 -5.17
N THR A 119 -2.20 -9.93 -5.76
CA THR A 119 -1.27 -10.97 -5.33
C THR A 119 0.08 -10.36 -4.95
N VAL A 120 0.92 -11.13 -4.25
CA VAL A 120 2.30 -10.71 -3.94
C VAL A 120 3.33 -11.70 -4.43
N ALA A 121 4.43 -11.16 -4.97
CA ALA A 121 5.68 -11.86 -5.25
C ALA A 121 6.70 -11.55 -4.15
N ALA A 122 6.99 -12.54 -3.30
CA ALA A 122 7.69 -12.31 -2.04
C ALA A 122 9.21 -12.13 -2.15
N SER A 123 9.85 -12.60 -3.23
CA SER A 123 11.31 -12.84 -3.22
C SER A 123 12.13 -11.58 -2.98
N ARG A 124 11.76 -10.45 -3.58
CA ARG A 124 12.49 -9.19 -3.44
C ARG A 124 12.35 -8.60 -2.03
N THR A 125 11.14 -8.62 -1.48
CA THR A 125 10.88 -8.12 -0.12
C THR A 125 11.58 -8.98 0.91
N VAL A 126 11.59 -10.31 0.75
CA VAL A 126 12.33 -11.21 1.65
C VAL A 126 13.83 -11.03 1.51
N ALA A 127 14.38 -10.89 0.30
CA ALA A 127 15.82 -10.67 0.14
C ALA A 127 16.31 -9.39 0.84
N HIS A 128 15.46 -8.37 0.92
CA HIS A 128 15.79 -7.09 1.55
C HIS A 128 15.47 -7.04 3.06
N TYR A 129 14.35 -7.62 3.49
CA TYR A 129 13.85 -7.49 4.87
C TYR A 129 13.92 -8.79 5.69
N GLY A 130 14.34 -9.90 5.08
CA GLY A 130 14.41 -11.23 5.67
C GLY A 130 13.12 -11.63 6.39
N HIS A 131 13.26 -12.09 7.62
CA HIS A 131 12.14 -12.44 8.52
C HIS A 131 11.10 -11.32 8.75
N ARG A 132 11.45 -10.04 8.52
CA ARG A 132 10.53 -8.89 8.67
C ARG A 132 9.66 -8.65 7.43
N ALA A 133 9.84 -9.42 6.35
CA ALA A 133 9.21 -9.15 5.06
C ALA A 133 7.71 -9.47 5.01
N TRP A 134 7.26 -10.55 5.66
CA TRP A 134 5.90 -11.03 5.46
C TRP A 134 4.80 -10.05 5.94
N PRO A 135 4.95 -9.29 7.05
CA PRO A 135 3.97 -8.26 7.41
C PRO A 135 3.98 -7.10 6.41
N LEU A 136 5.15 -6.74 5.87
CA LEU A 136 5.30 -5.67 4.87
C LEU A 136 4.55 -6.03 3.58
N LEU A 137 4.54 -7.31 3.19
CA LEU A 137 3.78 -7.79 2.03
C LEU A 137 2.26 -7.61 2.21
N LEU A 138 1.75 -7.83 3.43
CA LEU A 138 0.34 -7.54 3.76
C LEU A 138 0.07 -6.03 3.73
N LEU A 139 0.96 -5.22 4.32
CA LEU A 139 0.82 -3.76 4.34
C LEU A 139 0.81 -3.15 2.93
N ASP A 140 1.74 -3.57 2.06
CA ASP A 140 1.83 -3.13 0.66
C ASP A 140 0.56 -3.51 -0.12
N THR A 141 -0.02 -4.68 0.14
CA THR A 141 -1.29 -5.10 -0.47
C THR A 141 -2.45 -4.22 -0.01
N GLY A 142 -2.50 -3.89 1.29
CA GLY A 142 -3.48 -2.92 1.81
C GLY A 142 -3.38 -1.56 1.14
N HIS A 143 -2.16 -1.03 0.98
CA HIS A 143 -1.91 0.23 0.26
C HIS A 143 -2.38 0.17 -1.19
N ALA A 144 -2.13 -0.93 -1.91
CA ALA A 144 -2.57 -1.12 -3.28
C ALA A 144 -4.10 -1.17 -3.40
N ALA A 145 -4.77 -1.87 -2.48
CA ALA A 145 -6.23 -1.90 -2.41
C ALA A 145 -6.82 -0.50 -2.15
N ALA A 146 -6.22 0.29 -1.25
CA ALA A 146 -6.65 1.67 -1.01
C ALA A 146 -6.43 2.57 -2.24
N ALA A 147 -5.30 2.43 -2.94
CA ALA A 147 -5.00 3.21 -4.13
C ALA A 147 -6.02 2.93 -5.26
N LEU A 148 -6.34 1.66 -5.52
CA LEU A 148 -7.39 1.28 -6.48
C LEU A 148 -8.75 1.83 -6.07
N ALA A 149 -9.10 1.69 -4.78
CA ALA A 149 -10.40 2.12 -4.29
C ALA A 149 -10.61 3.63 -4.41
N LEU A 150 -9.61 4.43 -4.05
CA LEU A 150 -9.66 5.89 -4.19
C LEU A 150 -9.69 6.35 -5.66
N ALA A 151 -8.97 5.66 -6.54
CA ALA A 151 -8.99 6.00 -7.97
C ALA A 151 -10.34 5.67 -8.62
N GLY A 152 -10.92 4.51 -8.27
CA GLY A 152 -12.20 4.02 -8.80
C GLY A 152 -13.43 4.75 -8.26
N ALA A 153 -13.46 5.05 -6.95
CA ALA A 153 -14.64 5.62 -6.27
C ALA A 153 -15.00 7.06 -6.69
N ALA A 154 -14.25 7.66 -7.62
CA ALA A 154 -14.63 8.92 -8.26
C ALA A 154 -15.68 8.74 -9.36
N THR A 155 -15.75 7.56 -9.98
CA THR A 155 -16.56 7.30 -11.19
C THR A 155 -17.37 6.01 -11.13
N SER A 156 -17.13 5.18 -10.11
CA SER A 156 -17.68 3.84 -9.99
C SER A 156 -18.05 3.53 -8.55
N ASP A 157 -19.01 2.63 -8.35
CA ASP A 157 -19.22 2.00 -7.05
C ASP A 157 -18.08 1.02 -6.80
N VAL A 158 -17.44 1.10 -5.63
CA VAL A 158 -16.28 0.28 -5.30
C VAL A 158 -16.53 -0.53 -4.04
N GLN A 159 -16.20 -1.82 -4.10
CA GLN A 159 -16.16 -2.70 -2.95
C GLN A 159 -14.78 -3.34 -2.81
N VAL A 160 -14.34 -3.58 -1.58
CA VAL A 160 -13.03 -4.15 -1.27
C VAL A 160 -13.21 -5.34 -0.34
N SER A 161 -12.61 -6.48 -0.71
CA SER A 161 -12.42 -7.63 0.20
C SER A 161 -10.94 -7.80 0.51
N LEU A 162 -10.65 -7.93 1.80
CA LEU A 162 -9.30 -8.14 2.34
C LEU A 162 -9.17 -9.53 3.00
N ASP A 163 -10.22 -10.34 2.94
CA ASP A 163 -10.42 -11.58 3.67
C ASP A 163 -10.96 -12.74 2.80
N ALA A 164 -11.22 -12.51 1.50
CA ALA A 164 -11.54 -13.58 0.55
C ALA A 164 -10.46 -14.68 0.54
N ASP A 165 -10.88 -15.93 0.38
CA ASP A 165 -9.99 -17.08 0.46
C ASP A 165 -8.93 -17.07 -0.65
N GLY A 166 -7.69 -17.35 -0.26
CA GLY A 166 -6.54 -17.33 -1.15
C GLY A 166 -6.69 -18.28 -2.34
N SER A 167 -7.14 -19.52 -2.13
CA SER A 167 -7.33 -20.48 -3.23
C SER A 167 -8.42 -20.03 -4.20
N LEU A 168 -9.52 -19.46 -3.68
CA LEU A 168 -10.56 -18.88 -4.55
C LEU A 168 -10.02 -17.70 -5.39
N LEU A 169 -9.24 -16.80 -4.79
CA LEU A 169 -8.62 -15.69 -5.49
C LEU A 169 -7.61 -16.16 -6.55
N SER A 170 -6.76 -17.14 -6.22
CA SER A 170 -5.83 -17.77 -7.18
C SER A 170 -6.57 -18.36 -8.38
N ALA A 171 -7.61 -19.16 -8.13
CA ALA A 171 -8.40 -19.78 -9.17
C ALA A 171 -9.10 -18.73 -10.06
N ALA A 172 -9.69 -17.69 -9.46
CA ALA A 172 -10.33 -16.60 -10.19
C ALA A 172 -9.35 -15.86 -11.12
N ALA A 173 -8.13 -15.60 -10.62
CA ALA A 173 -7.02 -15.02 -11.39
C ALA A 173 -6.39 -16.00 -12.41
N GLY A 174 -6.84 -17.26 -12.46
CA GLY A 174 -6.30 -18.27 -13.36
C GLY A 174 -4.90 -18.75 -13.00
N LEU A 175 -4.55 -18.71 -11.71
CA LEU A 175 -3.26 -19.07 -11.14
C LEU A 175 -3.31 -20.47 -10.48
N PRO A 176 -2.19 -21.19 -10.37
CA PRO A 176 -2.05 -22.31 -9.46
C PRO A 176 -2.17 -21.84 -8.00
N ASP A 177 -2.53 -22.78 -7.13
CA ASP A 177 -2.34 -22.57 -5.70
C ASP A 177 -0.85 -22.62 -5.35
N ALA A 178 -0.44 -21.85 -4.34
CA ALA A 178 0.96 -21.69 -3.98
C ALA A 178 1.68 -23.03 -3.67
N PRO A 179 1.06 -24.03 -3.00
CA PRO A 179 1.69 -25.34 -2.77
C PRO A 179 1.94 -26.14 -4.06
N ASP A 180 1.05 -26.01 -5.05
CA ASP A 180 1.13 -26.76 -6.32
C ASP A 180 1.93 -26.03 -7.39
N TRP A 181 2.33 -24.78 -7.11
CA TRP A 181 2.87 -23.86 -8.11
C TRP A 181 4.03 -24.42 -8.90
N GLN A 182 5.04 -25.00 -8.24
CA GLN A 182 6.24 -25.49 -8.93
C GLN A 182 5.97 -26.76 -9.74
N ASN A 183 4.95 -27.55 -9.38
CA ASN A 183 4.56 -28.72 -10.17
C ASN A 183 3.82 -28.30 -11.45
N VAL A 184 3.09 -27.19 -11.38
CA VAL A 184 2.26 -26.70 -12.49
C VAL A 184 3.03 -25.75 -13.41
N TRP A 185 3.70 -24.75 -12.83
CA TRP A 185 4.47 -23.70 -13.52
C TRP A 185 5.92 -23.67 -13.00
N PRO A 186 6.72 -24.71 -13.31
CA PRO A 186 8.10 -24.81 -12.84
C PRO A 186 8.94 -23.62 -13.33
N GLY A 187 9.88 -23.17 -12.49
CA GLY A 187 10.79 -22.08 -12.84
C GLY A 187 10.11 -20.70 -12.88
N THR A 188 8.93 -20.56 -12.28
CA THR A 188 8.24 -19.28 -12.13
C THR A 188 8.05 -18.95 -10.65
N GLU A 189 8.04 -17.66 -10.31
CA GLU A 189 7.85 -17.22 -8.93
C GLU A 189 6.39 -17.39 -8.49
N PRO A 190 6.11 -18.09 -7.37
CA PRO A 190 4.78 -18.16 -6.80
C PRO A 190 4.21 -16.80 -6.43
N GLU A 191 2.97 -16.56 -6.87
CA GLU A 191 2.18 -15.41 -6.46
C GLU A 191 1.18 -15.81 -5.38
N LEU A 192 1.10 -15.04 -4.30
CA LEU A 192 0.17 -15.32 -3.19
C LEU A 192 -0.96 -14.28 -3.18
N PRO A 193 -2.22 -14.67 -3.43
CA PRO A 193 -3.35 -13.74 -3.40
C PRO A 193 -3.71 -13.32 -1.98
N LEU A 194 -4.08 -12.05 -1.81
CA LEU A 194 -4.35 -11.47 -0.49
C LEU A 194 -5.61 -10.60 -0.43
N ALA A 195 -6.01 -9.97 -1.54
CA ALA A 195 -7.14 -9.05 -1.57
C ALA A 195 -7.80 -8.97 -2.95
N ALA A 196 -9.00 -8.42 -2.99
CA ALA A 196 -9.69 -8.09 -4.23
C ALA A 196 -10.44 -6.75 -4.15
N VAL A 197 -10.54 -6.06 -5.27
CA VAL A 197 -11.27 -4.80 -5.44
C VAL A 197 -12.25 -4.95 -6.59
N LEU A 198 -13.53 -4.70 -6.35
CA LEU A 198 -14.59 -4.74 -7.34
C LEU A 198 -15.01 -3.31 -7.67
N LEU A 199 -15.01 -2.95 -8.94
CA LEU A 199 -15.55 -1.72 -9.48
C LEU A 199 -16.77 -2.06 -10.34
N THR A 200 -17.90 -1.42 -10.06
CA THR A 200 -19.14 -1.56 -10.83
C THR A 200 -19.61 -0.20 -11.34
N PRO A 201 -20.34 -0.16 -12.48
CA PRO A 201 -20.95 1.08 -12.95
C PRO A 201 -21.80 1.75 -11.85
N SER A 202 -21.64 3.06 -11.70
CA SER A 202 -22.34 3.84 -10.68
C SER A 202 -23.86 3.75 -10.85
N GLY A 203 -24.58 3.53 -9.75
CA GLY A 203 -26.06 3.44 -9.77
C GLY A 203 -26.59 2.12 -10.33
N GLY A 204 -25.73 1.12 -10.49
CA GLY A 204 -26.13 -0.26 -10.72
C GLY A 204 -26.76 -0.91 -9.48
N PRO A 205 -27.25 -2.15 -9.59
CA PRO A 205 -27.78 -2.88 -8.44
C PRO A 205 -26.70 -3.03 -7.35
N SER A 206 -27.03 -2.65 -6.11
CA SER A 206 -26.09 -2.62 -4.98
C SER A 206 -25.76 -3.99 -4.38
N ASP A 207 -26.39 -5.05 -4.87
CA ASP A 207 -26.34 -6.41 -4.31
C ASP A 207 -25.78 -7.43 -5.31
N ILE A 208 -24.80 -7.00 -6.12
CA ILE A 208 -24.09 -7.91 -7.02
C ILE A 208 -23.14 -8.76 -6.18
N ASP A 209 -23.41 -10.07 -6.09
CA ASP A 209 -22.46 -11.03 -5.54
C ASP A 209 -21.17 -10.99 -6.37
N PRO A 210 -20.00 -10.70 -5.76
CA PRO A 210 -18.74 -10.60 -6.49
C PRO A 210 -18.44 -11.91 -7.24
N PRO A 211 -18.18 -11.86 -8.57
CA PRO A 211 -18.23 -13.05 -9.43
C PRO A 211 -17.01 -13.97 -9.31
N LEU A 212 -16.33 -14.00 -8.15
CA LEU A 212 -15.11 -14.79 -7.91
C LEU A 212 -15.28 -16.26 -8.30
N ARG A 213 -16.41 -16.89 -7.94
CA ARG A 213 -16.69 -18.29 -8.26
C ARG A 213 -16.86 -18.54 -9.76
N ALA A 214 -17.50 -17.61 -10.47
CA ALA A 214 -17.66 -17.71 -11.92
C ALA A 214 -16.30 -17.63 -12.62
N TRP A 215 -15.42 -16.72 -12.19
CA TRP A 215 -14.06 -16.63 -12.69
C TRP A 215 -13.21 -17.86 -12.34
N ALA A 216 -13.38 -18.41 -11.14
CA ALA A 216 -12.66 -19.59 -10.67
C ALA A 216 -13.07 -20.89 -11.40
N ALA A 217 -14.26 -20.92 -12.01
CA ALA A 217 -14.73 -22.07 -12.80
C ALA A 217 -14.05 -22.18 -14.17
N LEU A 218 -13.43 -21.09 -14.66
CA LEU A 218 -12.69 -21.14 -15.93
C LEU A 218 -11.40 -21.95 -15.79
N PRO A 219 -10.91 -22.56 -16.88
CA PRO A 219 -9.60 -23.16 -16.90
C PRO A 219 -8.50 -22.20 -16.44
N ARG A 220 -7.46 -22.78 -15.84
CA ARG A 220 -6.22 -22.06 -15.51
C ARG A 220 -5.66 -21.40 -16.77
N ALA A 221 -5.13 -20.18 -16.61
CA ALA A 221 -4.49 -19.48 -17.72
C ALA A 221 -3.13 -20.10 -18.06
N SER A 222 -2.54 -19.74 -19.20
CA SER A 222 -1.19 -20.23 -19.59
C SER A 222 -0.12 -19.75 -18.61
N ALA A 223 0.95 -20.53 -18.45
CA ALA A 223 2.07 -20.20 -17.56
C ALA A 223 2.77 -18.89 -17.96
N PRO A 224 3.36 -18.15 -17.00
CA PRO A 224 4.24 -17.04 -17.31
C PRO A 224 5.56 -17.56 -17.87
N THR A 225 6.37 -16.66 -18.41
CA THR A 225 7.72 -17.00 -18.84
C THR A 225 8.58 -17.37 -17.63
N PRO A 226 9.24 -18.55 -17.65
CA PRO A 226 10.16 -18.95 -16.60
C PRO A 226 11.28 -17.92 -16.40
N GLN A 227 11.69 -17.73 -15.16
CA GLN A 227 12.73 -16.78 -14.79
C GLN A 227 13.98 -17.53 -14.32
N PRO A 228 15.19 -17.11 -14.72
CA PRO A 228 16.42 -17.74 -14.27
C PRO A 228 16.52 -17.84 -12.74
N GLY A 229 16.86 -19.02 -12.23
CA GLY A 229 17.05 -19.30 -10.80
C GLY A 229 15.76 -19.45 -9.99
N ALA A 230 14.57 -19.31 -10.59
CA ALA A 230 13.30 -19.55 -9.90
C ALA A 230 12.99 -21.05 -9.71
N ASP A 231 13.75 -21.92 -10.37
CA ASP A 231 13.79 -23.37 -10.25
C ASP A 231 14.68 -23.89 -9.11
N THR A 232 15.47 -23.01 -8.48
CA THR A 232 16.33 -23.36 -7.35
C THR A 232 15.55 -23.46 -6.04
N THR A 233 16.01 -24.32 -5.13
CA THR A 233 15.46 -24.41 -3.78
C THR A 233 15.49 -23.04 -3.12
N PRO A 234 14.33 -22.47 -2.72
CA PRO A 234 14.30 -21.14 -2.15
C PRO A 234 15.04 -21.11 -0.81
N PRO A 235 15.71 -19.99 -0.45
CA PRO A 235 16.24 -19.81 0.89
C PRO A 235 15.17 -20.02 1.95
N ARG A 236 15.57 -20.50 3.14
CA ARG A 236 14.66 -20.87 4.23
C ARG A 236 13.66 -19.76 4.58
N GLU A 237 14.12 -18.51 4.65
CA GLU A 237 13.25 -17.35 4.97
C GLU A 237 12.18 -17.13 3.89
N LEU A 238 12.52 -17.29 2.61
CA LEU A 238 11.57 -17.16 1.50
C LEU A 238 10.54 -18.28 1.52
N ALA A 239 10.98 -19.52 1.75
CA ALA A 239 10.08 -20.66 1.92
C ALA A 239 9.11 -20.44 3.09
N ALA A 240 9.62 -19.98 4.24
CA ALA A 240 8.83 -19.69 5.43
C ALA A 240 7.81 -18.56 5.19
N ALA A 241 8.22 -17.45 4.57
CA ALA A 241 7.33 -16.34 4.25
C ALA A 241 6.21 -16.76 3.29
N ARG A 242 6.52 -17.53 2.23
CA ARG A 242 5.50 -18.05 1.30
C ARG A 242 4.53 -18.99 1.98
N HIS A 243 5.04 -19.93 2.78
CA HIS A 243 4.21 -20.87 3.54
C HIS A 243 3.27 -20.14 4.49
N LEU A 244 3.79 -19.14 5.23
CA LEU A 244 3.01 -18.34 6.15
C LEU A 244 1.93 -17.52 5.45
N LEU A 245 2.26 -16.83 4.36
CA LEU A 245 1.30 -16.02 3.60
C LEU A 245 0.18 -16.86 3.00
N HIS A 246 0.50 -18.05 2.47
CA HIS A 246 -0.51 -19.00 1.99
C HIS A 246 -1.50 -19.37 3.11
N HIS A 247 -0.98 -19.76 4.28
CA HIS A 247 -1.81 -20.13 5.43
C HIS A 247 -2.56 -18.94 6.04
N ILE A 248 -2.04 -17.72 5.94
CA ILE A 248 -2.74 -16.50 6.39
C ILE A 248 -3.93 -16.21 5.47
N ALA A 249 -3.81 -16.51 4.17
CA ALA A 249 -4.83 -16.23 3.17
C ALA A 249 -6.01 -17.24 3.16
N GLU A 250 -5.91 -18.35 3.89
CA GLU A 250 -7.00 -19.33 4.02
C GLU A 250 -8.22 -18.74 4.75
N ALA A 251 -9.41 -18.92 4.16
CA ALA A 251 -10.70 -18.59 4.75
C ALA A 251 -11.78 -19.62 4.36
N PRO A 252 -11.59 -20.92 4.72
CA PRO A 252 -12.43 -22.00 4.22
C PRO A 252 -13.90 -21.92 4.69
N GLU A 253 -14.14 -21.31 5.86
CA GLU A 253 -15.49 -21.12 6.40
C GLU A 253 -16.31 -20.09 5.62
N TRP A 254 -15.64 -19.13 4.99
CA TRP A 254 -16.27 -18.08 4.21
C TRP A 254 -15.43 -17.69 2.98
N PRO A 255 -15.37 -18.54 1.93
CA PRO A 255 -14.40 -18.37 0.85
C PRO A 255 -14.57 -17.08 0.04
N GLY A 256 -15.80 -16.56 -0.07
CA GLY A 256 -16.10 -15.34 -0.80
C GLY A 256 -15.60 -14.05 -0.14
N GLY A 257 -15.23 -14.11 1.14
CA GLY A 257 -14.81 -12.94 1.91
C GLY A 257 -15.93 -11.96 2.20
N THR A 258 -15.61 -10.93 2.98
CA THR A 258 -16.49 -9.81 3.30
C THR A 258 -16.14 -8.63 2.39
N TRP A 259 -17.16 -8.05 1.77
CA TRP A 259 -17.01 -6.94 0.83
C TRP A 259 -17.51 -5.66 1.45
N HIS A 260 -16.63 -4.66 1.53
CA HIS A 260 -16.95 -3.39 2.15
C HIS A 260 -16.97 -2.29 1.09
N PRO A 261 -18.00 -1.43 1.08
CA PRO A 261 -18.01 -0.29 0.18
C PRO A 261 -16.83 0.62 0.52
N ALA A 262 -16.16 1.11 -0.52
CA ALA A 262 -15.10 2.09 -0.40
C ALA A 262 -15.58 3.43 -0.94
N SER A 263 -15.24 4.51 -0.23
CA SER A 263 -15.58 5.86 -0.64
C SER A 263 -14.33 6.71 -0.71
N ARG A 264 -14.36 7.67 -1.63
CA ARG A 264 -13.32 8.67 -1.79
C ARG A 264 -13.69 9.93 -1.00
N PRO A 265 -12.87 10.38 -0.03
CA PRO A 265 -13.14 11.65 0.65
C PRO A 265 -13.19 12.80 -0.37
N ALA A 266 -14.17 13.71 -0.23
CA ALA A 266 -14.43 14.76 -1.23
C ALA A 266 -13.21 15.65 -1.54
N ARG A 267 -12.29 15.83 -0.59
CA ARG A 267 -11.06 16.61 -0.79
C ARG A 267 -10.00 15.89 -1.62
N VAL A 268 -10.04 14.57 -1.71
CA VAL A 268 -9.08 13.78 -2.48
C VAL A 268 -9.44 13.93 -3.95
N THR A 269 -8.69 14.75 -4.70
CA THR A 269 -8.83 14.93 -6.16
C THR A 269 -7.83 14.07 -6.93
N ASP A 270 -7.95 14.03 -8.26
CA ASP A 270 -7.02 13.24 -9.07
C ASP A 270 -5.62 13.82 -8.99
N GLU A 271 -5.53 15.15 -8.96
CA GLU A 271 -4.30 15.88 -8.71
C GLU A 271 -3.70 15.49 -7.34
N ALA A 272 -4.53 15.27 -6.32
CA ALA A 272 -4.05 14.82 -5.02
C ALA A 272 -3.50 13.37 -5.07
N LEU A 273 -4.11 12.49 -5.87
CA LEU A 273 -3.61 11.12 -6.06
C LEU A 273 -2.31 11.10 -6.89
N GLU A 274 -2.21 11.93 -7.92
CA GLU A 274 -1.00 12.10 -8.75
C GLU A 274 0.15 12.74 -7.96
N ALA A 275 -0.16 13.73 -7.11
CA ALA A 275 0.82 14.42 -6.27
C ALA A 275 1.18 13.65 -4.99
N ARG A 276 0.57 12.49 -4.74
CA ARG A 276 0.85 11.68 -3.55
C ARG A 276 2.22 11.03 -3.66
N ARG A 277 3.09 11.29 -2.68
CA ARG A 277 4.40 10.64 -2.53
C ARG A 277 4.84 10.58 -1.08
N SER A 278 5.73 9.63 -0.78
CA SER A 278 6.43 9.57 0.50
C SER A 278 7.45 10.71 0.58
N ALA A 279 7.19 11.70 1.45
CA ALA A 279 8.05 12.87 1.63
C ALA A 279 9.42 12.49 2.21
N PRO A 280 10.51 13.23 1.92
CA PRO A 280 11.80 13.04 2.58
C PRO A 280 11.71 13.37 4.09
N PRO A 281 12.61 12.85 4.94
CA PRO A 281 12.53 13.06 6.38
C PRO A 281 12.54 14.52 6.81
N ASP A 282 13.30 15.38 6.11
CA ASP A 282 13.41 16.80 6.45
C ASP A 282 12.08 17.56 6.30
N ASP A 283 11.26 17.16 5.32
CA ASP A 283 9.93 17.73 5.07
C ASP A 283 8.90 17.34 6.15
N LEU A 284 9.26 16.45 7.08
CA LEU A 284 8.35 15.89 8.07
C LEU A 284 8.51 16.52 9.46
N LYS A 285 9.42 17.48 9.66
CA LYS A 285 9.79 18.00 10.99
C LYS A 285 8.72 18.90 11.64
N CYS A 286 7.91 19.59 10.83
CA CYS A 286 6.93 20.55 11.35
C CYS A 286 5.63 19.85 11.78
N PRO A 287 5.17 19.96 13.04
CA PRO A 287 3.94 19.32 13.50
C PRO A 287 2.70 19.92 12.83
N PRO A 288 1.80 19.09 12.25
CA PRO A 288 0.51 19.57 11.77
C PRO A 288 -0.37 20.12 12.91
N GLY A 289 -1.25 21.08 12.57
CA GLY A 289 -2.25 21.60 13.51
C GLY A 289 -3.24 20.53 13.98
N LYS A 290 -3.77 20.68 15.21
CA LYS A 290 -4.66 19.68 15.85
C LYS A 290 -5.88 19.31 15.02
N GLU A 291 -6.46 20.27 14.28
CA GLU A 291 -7.59 20.01 13.39
C GLU A 291 -7.23 19.04 12.26
N LEU A 292 -6.10 19.27 11.59
CA LEU A 292 -5.62 18.38 10.52
C LEU A 292 -5.26 16.99 11.06
N LEU A 293 -4.70 16.92 12.28
CA LEU A 293 -4.46 15.66 12.98
C LEU A 293 -5.76 14.92 13.33
N ALA A 294 -6.80 15.63 13.75
CA ALA A 294 -8.11 15.02 14.01
C ALA A 294 -8.74 14.47 12.73
N LEU A 295 -8.66 15.20 11.60
CA LEU A 295 -9.17 14.77 10.31
C LEU A 295 -8.45 13.52 9.78
N THR A 296 -7.13 13.49 9.86
CA THR A 296 -6.32 12.33 9.42
C THR A 296 -6.54 11.12 10.33
N LEU A 297 -6.62 11.30 11.65
CA LEU A 297 -6.98 10.23 12.58
C LEU A 297 -8.39 9.68 12.32
N ALA A 298 -9.37 10.55 12.08
CA ALA A 298 -10.74 10.13 11.74
C ALA A 298 -10.76 9.30 10.46
N THR A 299 -9.99 9.69 9.44
CA THR A 299 -9.86 8.96 8.17
C THR A 299 -9.31 7.56 8.39
N ALA A 300 -8.23 7.43 9.15
CA ALA A 300 -7.60 6.14 9.42
C ALA A 300 -8.55 5.17 10.14
N ARG A 301 -9.40 5.70 11.04
CA ARG A 301 -10.38 4.91 11.81
C ARG A 301 -11.65 4.57 11.02
N SER A 302 -12.05 5.40 10.07
CA SER A 302 -13.34 5.25 9.38
C SER A 302 -13.32 4.28 8.21
N VAL A 303 -12.14 3.84 7.74
CA VAL A 303 -12.08 2.96 6.55
C VAL A 303 -12.74 1.61 6.78
N ARG A 304 -12.61 1.05 7.99
CA ARG A 304 -13.06 -0.30 8.34
C ARG A 304 -13.30 -0.42 9.85
N PRO A 305 -14.42 -0.99 10.31
CA PRO A 305 -14.71 -1.15 11.73
C PRO A 305 -13.92 -2.29 12.39
N ASP A 306 -13.45 -3.27 11.61
CA ASP A 306 -12.66 -4.43 12.04
C ASP A 306 -11.14 -4.18 11.97
N GLY A 307 -10.73 -2.93 11.69
CA GLY A 307 -9.33 -2.52 11.65
C GLY A 307 -8.70 -2.37 13.04
N PRO A 308 -7.36 -2.16 13.09
CA PRO A 308 -6.67 -1.83 14.33
C PRO A 308 -7.11 -0.46 14.86
N ASP A 309 -6.86 -0.24 16.16
CA ASP A 309 -6.98 1.09 16.76
C ASP A 309 -5.91 2.04 16.22
N TRP A 310 -6.21 3.33 16.30
CA TRP A 310 -5.29 4.39 15.86
C TRP A 310 -5.04 5.43 16.94
N THR A 311 -3.78 5.82 17.08
CA THR A 311 -3.33 6.96 17.89
C THR A 311 -2.39 7.86 17.09
N VAL A 312 -2.13 9.06 17.60
CA VAL A 312 -1.15 9.99 17.02
C VAL A 312 -0.21 10.53 18.08
N ALA A 313 1.09 10.28 17.91
CA ALA A 313 2.15 10.88 18.71
C ALA A 313 2.54 12.22 18.09
N VAL A 314 2.56 13.29 18.88
CA VAL A 314 2.86 14.65 18.40
C VAL A 314 4.05 15.20 19.17
N GLY A 315 4.97 15.83 18.44
CA GLY A 315 6.14 16.50 18.99
C GLY A 315 5.93 17.98 19.35
N GLY A 316 7.05 18.68 19.50
CA GLY A 316 7.08 20.14 19.64
C GLY A 316 6.96 20.63 21.09
N ALA A 317 6.36 21.80 21.28
CA ALA A 317 6.33 22.49 22.59
C ALA A 317 5.43 21.82 23.63
N ALA A 318 4.44 21.02 23.20
CA ALA A 318 3.51 20.31 24.07
C ALA A 318 3.32 18.87 23.56
N PRO A 319 4.36 18.02 23.70
CA PRO A 319 4.35 16.68 23.13
C PRO A 319 3.39 15.78 23.90
N ALA A 320 2.64 14.96 23.17
CA ALA A 320 1.65 14.06 23.72
C ALA A 320 1.26 12.97 22.74
N LEU A 321 0.70 11.89 23.28
CA LEU A 321 -0.01 10.87 22.52
C LEU A 321 -1.51 11.16 22.58
N TYR A 322 -2.15 11.27 21.43
CA TYR A 322 -3.58 11.48 21.31
C TYR A 322 -4.27 10.25 20.73
N GLY A 323 -5.50 10.02 21.18
CA GLY A 323 -6.49 9.15 20.54
C GLY A 323 -7.69 9.97 20.09
N ALA A 324 -8.73 9.29 19.62
CA ALA A 324 -9.99 9.96 19.36
C ALA A 324 -10.64 10.44 20.66
N ALA A 325 -11.21 11.64 20.64
CA ALA A 325 -11.96 12.16 21.78
C ALA A 325 -13.22 11.30 22.05
N PRO A 326 -13.57 11.04 23.32
CA PRO A 326 -14.84 10.41 23.65
C PRO A 326 -16.02 11.27 23.17
N GLY A 327 -17.00 10.65 22.51
CA GLY A 327 -18.27 11.30 22.18
C GLY A 327 -18.28 12.25 20.97
N GLY A 328 -17.20 12.35 20.18
CA GLY A 328 -17.24 13.18 18.96
C GLY A 328 -15.92 13.27 18.18
N PRO A 329 -15.90 14.05 17.07
CA PRO A 329 -14.69 14.30 16.30
C PRO A 329 -13.72 15.17 17.12
N GLY A 330 -12.48 14.71 17.27
CA GLY A 330 -11.45 15.46 18.00
C GLY A 330 -10.33 14.58 18.52
N LEU A 331 -9.36 15.22 19.18
CA LEU A 331 -8.23 14.56 19.82
C LEU A 331 -8.39 14.55 21.34
N GLY A 332 -8.40 13.37 21.93
CA GLY A 332 -8.31 13.15 23.37
C GLY A 332 -6.87 12.80 23.75
N VAL A 333 -6.34 13.39 24.82
CA VAL A 333 -5.03 13.01 25.36
C VAL A 333 -5.11 11.59 25.91
N ARG A 334 -4.18 10.73 25.49
CA ARG A 334 -3.95 9.40 26.09
C ARG A 334 -2.75 9.41 27.03
N ALA A 335 -1.68 10.10 26.68
CA ALA A 335 -0.49 10.24 27.51
C ALA A 335 0.24 11.55 27.21
N MET A 336 0.98 12.05 28.21
CA MET A 336 1.82 13.24 28.12
C MET A 336 3.28 12.84 27.88
N GLY A 337 4.02 13.68 27.16
CA GLY A 337 5.44 13.46 26.87
C GLY A 337 5.70 13.07 25.41
N ASP A 338 6.97 13.12 25.03
CA ASP A 338 7.39 12.86 23.67
C ASP A 338 7.70 11.37 23.46
N ALA A 339 6.80 10.68 22.75
CA ALA A 339 6.96 9.28 22.42
C ALA A 339 7.89 9.05 21.21
N ARG A 340 8.20 10.08 20.41
CA ARG A 340 8.90 9.92 19.13
C ARG A 340 10.31 9.31 19.24
N PRO A 341 11.13 9.61 20.27
CA PRO A 341 12.42 8.94 20.45
C PRO A 341 12.28 7.42 20.64
N THR A 342 11.29 6.99 21.44
CA THR A 342 10.97 5.55 21.61
C THR A 342 10.47 4.94 20.30
N LEU A 343 9.59 5.65 19.58
CA LEU A 343 9.10 5.19 18.27
C LEU A 343 10.24 5.05 17.24
N ALA A 344 11.22 5.95 17.25
CA ALA A 344 12.39 5.87 16.37
C ALA A 344 13.24 4.62 16.66
N HIS A 345 13.43 4.30 17.94
CA HIS A 345 14.11 3.06 18.34
C HIS A 345 13.33 1.82 17.86
N TRP A 346 12.02 1.78 18.11
CA TRP A 346 11.15 0.68 17.68
C TRP A 346 11.03 0.56 16.16
N ALA A 347 11.12 1.64 15.41
CA ALA A 347 11.02 1.62 13.95
C ALA A 347 12.35 1.23 13.27
N ALA A 348 12.96 0.13 13.71
CA ALA A 348 14.26 -0.36 13.26
C ALA A 348 15.41 0.65 13.44
N GLY A 349 15.33 1.52 14.46
CA GLY A 349 16.37 2.53 14.72
C GLY A 349 16.36 3.73 13.78
N GLN A 350 15.28 3.97 13.03
CA GLN A 350 15.13 5.13 12.14
C GLN A 350 15.07 6.46 12.92
N GLN A 351 16.25 7.02 13.22
CA GLN A 351 16.41 8.18 14.11
C GLN A 351 15.65 9.43 13.65
N TRP A 352 15.44 9.60 12.35
CA TRP A 352 14.73 10.77 11.81
C TRP A 352 13.29 10.89 12.35
N ILE A 353 12.65 9.78 12.75
CA ILE A 353 11.31 9.76 13.35
C ILE A 353 11.29 10.55 14.67
N ALA A 354 12.37 10.54 15.45
CA ALA A 354 12.46 11.23 16.73
C ALA A 354 12.23 12.75 16.62
N THR A 355 12.46 13.31 15.43
CA THR A 355 12.33 14.74 15.15
C THR A 355 11.12 15.09 14.27
N SER A 356 10.32 14.10 13.88
CA SER A 356 9.16 14.29 13.00
C SER A 356 7.99 15.00 13.69
N GLY A 357 7.15 15.71 12.95
CA GLY A 357 6.07 16.54 13.48
C GLY A 357 5.01 15.71 14.22
N ALA A 358 4.47 14.69 13.55
CA ALA A 358 3.55 13.74 14.15
C ALA A 358 3.68 12.33 13.54
N VAL A 359 3.30 11.31 14.29
CA VAL A 359 3.28 9.91 13.86
C VAL A 359 1.93 9.29 14.19
N LEU A 360 1.13 8.95 13.17
CA LEU A 360 -0.05 8.10 13.32
C LEU A 360 0.40 6.65 13.46
N LEU A 361 -0.21 5.92 14.40
CA LEU A 361 0.14 4.55 14.75
C LEU A 361 -1.10 3.67 14.71
N ALA A 362 -1.07 2.64 13.85
CA ALA A 362 -2.03 1.54 13.89
C ALA A 362 -1.55 0.52 14.92
N HIS A 363 -2.40 0.10 15.86
CA HIS A 363 -2.02 -0.85 16.91
C HIS A 363 -3.17 -1.76 17.34
N GLY A 364 -2.85 -2.92 17.92
CA GLY A 364 -3.84 -3.86 18.48
C GLY A 364 -3.69 -5.32 18.05
N CYS A 365 -2.70 -5.66 17.23
CA CYS A 365 -2.46 -7.06 16.85
C CYS A 365 -1.73 -7.80 17.98
N ARG A 366 -2.49 -8.54 18.80
CA ARG A 366 -1.97 -9.33 19.92
C ARG A 366 -0.87 -10.33 19.50
N GLU A 367 -0.03 -10.74 20.45
CA GLU A 367 1.01 -11.77 20.24
C GLU A 367 0.45 -13.16 19.92
N ASP A 368 -0.74 -13.46 20.45
CA ASP A 368 -1.46 -14.73 20.31
C ASP A 368 -2.57 -14.66 19.26
N ALA A 369 -2.57 -13.61 18.42
CA ALA A 369 -3.59 -13.38 17.42
C ALA A 369 -3.74 -14.56 16.44
N SER A 370 -4.99 -14.85 16.09
CA SER A 370 -5.32 -15.83 15.05
C SER A 370 -4.79 -15.40 13.68
N ARG A 371 -4.71 -16.33 12.71
CA ARG A 371 -4.30 -16.02 11.33
C ARG A 371 -5.19 -14.94 10.69
N ALA A 372 -6.51 -15.06 10.87
CA ALA A 372 -7.48 -14.10 10.37
C ALA A 372 -7.31 -12.71 11.01
N THR A 373 -7.06 -12.66 12.32
CA THR A 373 -6.80 -11.39 13.03
C THR A 373 -5.51 -10.74 12.56
N VAL A 374 -4.44 -11.51 12.36
CA VAL A 374 -3.16 -11.00 11.80
C VAL A 374 -3.39 -10.47 10.38
N ARG A 375 -4.08 -11.24 9.53
CA ARG A 375 -4.44 -10.85 8.16
C ARG A 375 -5.17 -9.51 8.14
N SER A 376 -6.29 -9.43 8.86
CA SER A 376 -7.12 -8.22 8.91
C SER A 376 -6.34 -7.04 9.47
N SER A 377 -5.63 -7.21 10.61
CA SER A 377 -4.86 -6.13 11.23
C SER A 377 -3.86 -5.48 10.28
N HIS A 378 -3.12 -6.26 9.49
CA HIS A 378 -2.10 -5.71 8.59
C HIS A 378 -2.69 -5.20 7.27
N LEU A 379 -3.60 -5.94 6.62
CA LEU A 379 -4.21 -5.49 5.36
C LEU A 379 -5.03 -4.21 5.58
N VAL A 380 -5.82 -4.16 6.66
CA VAL A 380 -6.61 -2.97 7.01
C VAL A 380 -5.69 -1.83 7.45
N ALA A 381 -4.60 -2.07 8.20
CA ALA A 381 -3.64 -1.02 8.53
C ALA A 381 -2.99 -0.40 7.28
N GLY A 382 -2.58 -1.24 6.31
CA GLY A 382 -2.05 -0.78 5.02
C GLY A 382 -3.09 0.04 4.24
N TYR A 383 -4.34 -0.45 4.18
CA TYR A 383 -5.44 0.23 3.52
C TYR A 383 -5.74 1.60 4.16
N ALA A 384 -5.90 1.64 5.48
CA ALA A 384 -6.14 2.85 6.26
C ALA A 384 -5.00 3.88 6.10
N ALA A 385 -3.75 3.43 6.15
CA ALA A 385 -2.60 4.30 5.95
C ALA A 385 -2.56 4.86 4.52
N GLY A 386 -2.85 4.04 3.51
CA GLY A 386 -2.93 4.49 2.11
C GLY A 386 -4.03 5.55 1.90
N ALA A 387 -5.21 5.30 2.46
CA ALA A 387 -6.33 6.25 2.45
C ALA A 387 -5.98 7.56 3.17
N THR A 388 -5.37 7.45 4.35
CA THR A 388 -4.95 8.60 5.15
C THR A 388 -3.82 9.38 4.48
N GLN A 389 -2.90 8.71 3.77
CA GLN A 389 -1.84 9.37 3.01
C GLN A 389 -2.40 10.22 1.86
N ALA A 390 -3.40 9.69 1.14
CA ALA A 390 -4.10 10.44 0.10
C ALA A 390 -4.86 11.65 0.66
N HIS A 391 -5.56 11.47 1.78
CA HIS A 391 -6.25 12.58 2.41
C HIS A 391 -5.28 13.62 2.98
N ALA A 392 -4.17 13.20 3.60
CA ALA A 392 -3.11 14.10 4.05
C ALA A 392 -2.53 14.92 2.89
N THR A 393 -2.32 14.29 1.73
CA THR A 393 -1.86 14.99 0.50
C THR A 393 -2.87 16.05 0.06
N ALA A 394 -4.16 15.71 0.04
CA ALA A 394 -5.25 16.65 -0.27
C ALA A 394 -5.38 17.81 0.74
N LEU A 395 -4.94 17.61 1.99
CA LEU A 395 -4.85 18.64 3.02
C LEU A 395 -3.54 19.46 2.95
N GLY A 396 -2.68 19.21 1.96
CA GLY A 396 -1.39 19.88 1.79
C GLY A 396 -0.29 19.39 2.74
N LEU A 397 -0.52 18.31 3.48
CA LEU A 397 0.47 17.72 4.38
C LEU A 397 1.51 16.89 3.63
N ARG A 398 2.71 16.81 4.23
CA ARG A 398 3.75 15.84 3.89
C ARG A 398 3.53 14.58 4.68
N SER A 399 3.80 13.42 4.07
CA SER A 399 3.57 12.14 4.74
C SER A 399 4.55 11.05 4.28
N ARG A 400 4.85 10.10 5.18
CA ARG A 400 5.70 8.93 4.89
C ARG A 400 5.26 7.71 5.72
N PRO A 401 4.88 6.58 5.09
CA PRO A 401 4.56 5.35 5.81
C PRO A 401 5.78 4.69 6.47
N ILE A 402 5.56 3.96 7.56
CA ILE A 402 6.55 3.18 8.30
C ILE A 402 6.01 1.78 8.59
N GLY A 403 6.55 0.79 7.89
CA GLY A 403 6.01 -0.58 7.92
C GLY A 403 6.67 -1.54 8.91
N SER A 404 7.86 -1.24 9.45
CA SER A 404 8.60 -2.17 10.31
C SER A 404 8.75 -1.63 11.72
N TRP A 405 8.38 -2.46 12.70
CA TRP A 405 8.35 -2.14 14.13
C TRP A 405 8.88 -3.32 14.95
N GLN A 406 9.82 -3.06 15.85
CA GLN A 406 10.49 -4.05 16.70
C GLN A 406 10.20 -3.76 18.16
N GLN A 407 9.80 -4.80 18.90
CA GLN A 407 9.49 -4.70 20.34
C GLN A 407 8.51 -3.56 20.68
N ALA A 408 7.63 -3.22 19.72
CA ALA A 408 6.77 -2.04 19.74
C ALA A 408 5.41 -2.29 20.41
N ASP A 409 5.43 -2.71 21.68
CA ASP A 409 4.21 -2.88 22.48
C ASP A 409 3.78 -1.55 23.10
N LEU A 410 2.91 -0.83 22.37
CA LEU A 410 2.41 0.47 22.81
C LEU A 410 1.59 0.36 24.10
N GLY A 411 0.85 -0.74 24.29
CA GLY A 411 0.06 -0.96 25.49
C GLY A 411 0.95 -1.09 26.72
N ALA A 412 1.94 -1.98 26.66
CA ALA A 412 2.90 -2.14 27.75
C ALA A 412 3.62 -0.83 28.10
N ALA A 413 4.02 -0.04 27.10
CA ALA A 413 4.66 1.26 27.32
C ALA A 413 3.74 2.31 27.95
N LEU A 414 2.42 2.15 27.83
CA LEU A 414 1.42 2.99 28.49
C LEU A 414 0.95 2.43 29.84
N GLY A 415 1.51 1.30 30.29
CA GLY A 415 1.13 0.63 31.54
C GLY A 415 -0.07 -0.32 31.42
N ASP A 416 -0.55 -0.59 30.20
CA ASP A 416 -1.58 -1.59 29.95
C ASP A 416 -1.00 -3.02 30.00
N THR A 417 -1.89 -4.03 29.92
CA THR A 417 -1.45 -5.44 29.84
C THR A 417 -0.55 -5.67 28.63
N PRO A 418 0.68 -6.19 28.82
CA PRO A 418 1.59 -6.51 27.72
C PRO A 418 1.02 -7.56 26.76
N GLY A 419 1.61 -7.63 25.56
CA GLY A 419 1.26 -8.58 24.52
C GLY A 419 0.02 -8.21 23.71
N ARG A 420 -0.66 -7.10 24.04
CA ARG A 420 -1.99 -6.76 23.50
C ARG A 420 -1.99 -5.72 22.38
N HIS A 421 -1.28 -4.61 22.57
CA HIS A 421 -1.39 -3.43 21.69
C HIS A 421 -0.09 -3.14 20.95
N TRP A 422 0.37 -4.15 20.21
CA TRP A 422 1.53 -4.00 19.31
C TRP A 422 1.22 -3.04 18.17
N ILE A 423 2.19 -2.17 17.86
CA ILE A 423 2.16 -1.34 16.65
C ILE A 423 2.30 -2.25 15.43
N VAL A 424 1.42 -2.04 14.45
CA VAL A 424 1.31 -2.82 13.21
C VAL A 424 1.84 -2.02 12.02
N HIS A 425 1.58 -0.71 12.01
CA HIS A 425 1.94 0.20 10.94
C HIS A 425 1.98 1.64 11.44
N GLY A 426 2.61 2.54 10.69
CA GLY A 426 2.53 3.96 10.97
C GLY A 426 2.60 4.86 9.74
N LEU A 427 2.18 6.10 9.94
CA LEU A 427 2.24 7.17 8.95
C LEU A 427 2.76 8.44 9.63
N VAL A 428 3.97 8.86 9.27
CA VAL A 428 4.53 10.13 9.71
C VAL A 428 3.88 11.26 8.93
N LEU A 429 3.55 12.36 9.61
CA LEU A 429 2.97 13.57 9.04
C LEU A 429 3.82 14.80 9.37
N GLY A 430 3.94 15.69 8.39
CA GLY A 430 4.51 17.02 8.55
C GLY A 430 3.66 18.09 7.89
N ALA A 431 3.58 19.27 8.50
CA ALA A 431 3.09 20.47 7.82
C ALA A 431 4.19 21.01 6.88
N PRO A 432 3.82 21.64 5.76
CA PRO A 432 4.79 22.40 4.98
C PRO A 432 5.38 23.52 5.86
N PRO A 433 6.65 23.89 5.66
CA PRO A 433 7.23 25.02 6.37
C PRO A 433 6.38 26.26 6.08
N THR A 434 5.94 26.96 7.12
CA THR A 434 5.31 28.27 6.98
C THR A 434 6.33 29.19 6.31
N THR A 435 6.10 29.56 5.06
CA THR A 435 6.83 30.68 4.44
C THR A 435 6.57 31.89 5.33
N PRO A 436 7.59 32.54 5.91
CA PRO A 436 7.35 33.82 6.57
C PRO A 436 6.70 34.73 5.54
N ALA A 437 5.55 35.31 5.89
CA ALA A 437 4.91 36.31 5.06
C ALA A 437 5.98 37.32 4.65
N THR A 438 6.19 37.46 3.35
CA THR A 438 7.03 38.54 2.83
C THR A 438 6.43 39.82 3.38
N PRO A 439 7.17 40.64 4.14
CA PRO A 439 6.64 41.93 4.55
C PRO A 439 6.25 42.67 3.28
N ASP A 440 5.04 43.23 3.25
CA ASP A 440 4.59 44.13 2.20
C ASP A 440 5.57 45.32 2.14
N THR A 441 6.62 45.20 1.33
CA THR A 441 7.53 46.31 1.06
C THR A 441 6.91 47.15 -0.05
N ASN A 442 5.83 47.85 0.29
CA ASN A 442 5.49 49.10 -0.39
C ASN A 442 6.47 50.18 0.07
N ALA A 443 7.61 50.28 -0.60
CA ALA A 443 8.40 51.50 -0.62
C ALA A 443 9.29 51.48 -1.87
N ALA A 444 8.87 52.25 -2.87
CA ALA A 444 9.67 52.58 -4.02
C ALA A 444 10.98 53.27 -3.60
N THR A 445 12.12 52.76 -4.04
CA THR A 445 13.27 53.61 -4.36
C THR A 445 14.11 52.94 -5.44
N SER A 446 14.06 53.56 -6.61
CA SER A 446 14.80 53.26 -7.83
C SER A 446 16.29 53.59 -7.69
N ALA A 447 17.17 52.64 -8.00
CA ALA A 447 18.58 52.85 -8.34
C ALA A 447 19.10 51.67 -9.19
N PRO A 448 20.12 51.86 -10.04
CA PRO A 448 20.18 51.25 -11.37
C PRO A 448 20.98 49.93 -11.46
N MET A 449 20.66 49.15 -12.50
CA MET A 449 21.28 47.89 -12.89
C MET A 449 22.81 48.01 -13.11
N PRO A 450 23.58 46.99 -12.68
CA PRO A 450 24.84 46.63 -13.33
C PRO A 450 24.67 45.43 -14.28
N ALA A 451 25.48 45.47 -15.33
CA ALA A 451 25.43 44.61 -16.52
C ALA A 451 25.76 43.13 -16.29
N VAL A 452 25.22 42.30 -17.18
CA VAL A 452 25.47 40.85 -17.35
C VAL A 452 26.74 40.62 -18.18
N PRO A 453 27.66 39.72 -17.77
CA PRO A 453 28.59 39.06 -18.68
C PRO A 453 28.15 37.59 -18.98
N PRO A 454 28.63 36.99 -20.10
CA PRO A 454 27.97 35.86 -20.73
C PRO A 454 28.41 34.47 -20.24
N THR A 455 27.46 33.54 -20.35
CA THR A 455 27.50 32.06 -20.46
C THR A 455 28.83 31.31 -20.26
N ALA A 456 28.79 30.30 -19.37
CA ALA A 456 29.56 29.07 -19.52
C ALA A 456 28.66 27.84 -19.22
N SER A 457 28.59 26.96 -20.21
CA SER A 457 27.93 25.65 -20.21
C SER A 457 28.58 24.71 -19.19
N ALA A 458 27.80 24.11 -18.30
CA ALA A 458 28.23 23.00 -17.45
C ALA A 458 27.32 21.78 -17.68
N ALA A 459 27.96 20.67 -18.02
CA ALA A 459 27.36 19.35 -18.26
C ALA A 459 26.63 18.79 -17.02
N PRO A 460 25.66 17.87 -17.20
CA PRO A 460 24.95 17.27 -16.07
C PRO A 460 25.89 16.38 -15.26
N ALA A 461 26.07 16.73 -13.99
CA ALA A 461 26.69 15.87 -12.99
C ALA A 461 25.77 14.67 -12.71
N ALA A 462 26.36 13.48 -12.71
CA ALA A 462 25.70 12.22 -12.35
C ALA A 462 25.14 12.27 -10.92
N PRO A 463 23.95 11.71 -10.66
CA PRO A 463 23.45 11.59 -9.30
C PRO A 463 24.27 10.53 -8.55
N SER A 464 24.93 10.97 -7.47
CA SER A 464 25.56 10.12 -6.47
C SER A 464 24.51 9.20 -5.84
N GLY A 465 24.68 7.89 -6.06
CA GLY A 465 23.94 6.87 -5.35
C GLY A 465 24.43 6.78 -3.91
N GLU A 466 23.65 7.33 -2.99
CA GLU A 466 23.66 6.89 -1.60
C GLU A 466 22.35 6.15 -1.35
N GLU A 467 22.48 4.84 -1.48
CA GLU A 467 21.53 3.86 -0.99
C GLU A 467 21.56 3.97 0.55
N GLU A 468 20.57 4.63 1.15
CA GLU A 468 20.31 4.51 2.59
C GLU A 468 20.00 3.04 2.87
N ARG A 469 21.06 2.30 3.19
CA ARG A 469 21.01 0.97 3.79
C ARG A 469 20.76 1.13 5.29
N PRO A 470 20.01 0.19 5.90
CA PRO A 470 19.57 0.27 7.29
C PRO A 470 20.73 0.36 8.30
#